data_AF-A0A0D5Z5Q6-F1
#
_entry.id   AF-A0A0D5Z5Q6-F1
#
_cell.length_a   1.000
_cell.length_b   1.000
_cell.length_c   1.000
_cell.angle_alpha   90.00
_cell.angle_beta   90.00
_cell.angle_gamma   90.00
#
_symmetry.space_group_name_H-M   'P 1'
#
loop_
_entity.id
_entity.type
_entity.pdbx_description
1 polymer ?
#
loop_
_entity_poly.entity_id
_entity_poly.type
_entity_poly.pdbx_seq_one_letter_code
_entity_poly.pdbx_strand_id
1 'polypeptide(L)'
;TSEIGIIIGPNKDIPAPDVNTNAQIMAWMMDTYSMNEGATATGVVTGKPIALGGSLGRREATGRGVFVVGSEAARNLGIDVKGARIVVQGFGNVGSVAAKLFQDAGAKVIAVQDHKGIVFNG
;
A
#
# COMPACT_ATOMS: atom_id res chain seq x y z
N THR A 1 -18.06 12.64 -1.08
CA THR A 1 -17.55 12.74 -2.47
C THR A 1 -18.21 13.87 -3.24
N SER A 2 -19.52 14.08 -3.12
CA SER A 2 -20.26 15.12 -3.86
C SER A 2 -19.67 16.53 -3.74
N GLU A 3 -19.26 16.94 -2.53
CA GLU A 3 -18.68 18.29 -2.29
C GLU A 3 -17.40 18.59 -3.08
N ILE A 4 -16.59 17.57 -3.39
CA ILE A 4 -15.35 17.73 -4.17
C ILE A 4 -15.52 17.34 -5.64
N GLY A 5 -16.75 16.99 -6.06
CA GLY A 5 -17.06 16.51 -7.42
C GLY A 5 -16.57 17.44 -8.54
N ILE A 6 -16.55 18.75 -8.28
CA ILE A 6 -16.11 19.77 -9.24
C ILE A 6 -14.62 19.66 -9.64
N ILE A 7 -13.78 19.12 -8.75
CA ILE A 7 -12.32 19.02 -8.94
C ILE A 7 -11.81 17.60 -9.20
N ILE A 8 -12.60 16.57 -8.88
CA ILE A 8 -12.24 15.17 -9.13
C ILE A 8 -12.76 14.67 -10.49
N GLY A 9 -12.08 13.68 -11.06
CA GLY A 9 -12.47 13.07 -12.33
C GLY A 9 -11.34 12.22 -12.91
N PRO A 10 -11.64 11.25 -13.80
CA PRO A 10 -10.63 10.34 -14.34
C PRO A 10 -9.51 11.03 -15.12
N ASN A 11 -9.74 12.26 -15.60
CA ASN A 11 -8.76 13.08 -16.31
C ASN A 11 -8.44 14.40 -15.57
N LYS A 12 -8.75 14.49 -14.28
CA LYS A 12 -8.52 15.68 -13.44
C LYS A 12 -7.70 15.29 -12.22
N ASP A 13 -8.38 14.92 -11.14
CA ASP A 13 -7.80 14.41 -9.91
C ASP A 13 -8.40 13.05 -9.58
N ILE A 14 -7.54 12.09 -9.25
CA ILE A 14 -7.88 10.68 -9.06
C ILE A 14 -7.49 10.28 -7.64
N PRO A 15 -8.43 10.36 -6.67
CA PRO A 15 -8.14 9.96 -5.29
C PRO A 15 -7.69 8.50 -5.14
N ALA A 16 -6.98 8.23 -4.05
CA ALA A 16 -6.47 6.91 -3.69
C ALA A 16 -6.59 6.68 -2.17
N PRO A 17 -6.47 5.43 -1.70
CA PRO A 17 -6.44 5.14 -0.27
C PRO A 17 -5.21 5.73 0.43
N ASP A 18 -5.42 6.18 1.66
CA ASP A 18 -4.43 6.58 2.67
C ASP A 18 -4.85 6.05 4.08
N VAL A 19 -4.18 6.48 5.15
CA VAL A 19 -4.45 6.12 6.54
C VAL A 19 -5.95 6.16 6.85
N ASN A 20 -6.47 5.06 7.40
CA ASN A 20 -7.88 4.85 7.74
C ASN A 20 -8.87 4.82 6.56
N THR A 21 -8.38 4.76 5.32
CA THR A 21 -9.22 4.48 4.14
C THR A 21 -8.73 3.22 3.43
N ASN A 22 -9.59 2.63 2.61
CA ASN A 22 -9.33 1.32 2.01
C ASN A 22 -10.18 1.13 0.73
N ALA A 23 -10.14 -0.09 0.18
CA ALA A 23 -10.89 -0.43 -1.03
C ALA A 23 -12.40 -0.20 -0.91
N GLN A 24 -12.99 -0.38 0.28
CA GLN A 24 -14.41 -0.11 0.50
C GLN A 24 -14.72 1.39 0.38
N ILE A 25 -13.90 2.25 0.97
CA ILE A 25 -14.06 3.70 0.85
C ILE A 25 -13.95 4.13 -0.62
N MET A 26 -13.00 3.58 -1.37
CA MET A 26 -12.86 3.87 -2.80
C MET A 26 -14.05 3.37 -3.61
N ALA A 27 -14.64 2.23 -3.26
CA ALA A 27 -15.87 1.75 -3.89
C ALA A 27 -17.02 2.75 -3.72
N TRP A 28 -17.23 3.27 -2.51
CA TRP A 28 -18.25 4.28 -2.23
C TRP A 28 -17.97 5.62 -2.94
N MET A 29 -16.70 6.04 -3.00
CA MET A 29 -16.33 7.25 -3.76
C MET A 29 -16.63 7.11 -5.26
N MET A 30 -16.28 5.96 -5.85
CA MET A 30 -16.56 5.67 -7.26
C MET A 30 -18.06 5.64 -7.55
N ASP A 31 -18.83 4.98 -6.69
CA ASP A 31 -20.30 4.89 -6.81
C ASP A 31 -20.96 6.27 -6.71
N THR A 32 -20.61 7.06 -5.68
CA THR A 32 -21.17 8.40 -5.49
C THR A 32 -20.86 9.32 -6.69
N TYR A 33 -19.63 9.29 -7.20
CA TYR A 33 -19.26 10.10 -8.36
C TYR A 33 -20.00 9.63 -9.61
N SER A 34 -20.08 8.33 -9.85
CA SER A 34 -20.77 7.75 -11.00
C SER A 34 -22.27 8.10 -11.03
N MET A 35 -22.92 8.07 -9.86
CA MET A 35 -24.33 8.44 -9.74
C MET A 35 -24.56 9.93 -10.02
N ASN A 36 -23.63 10.81 -9.62
CA ASN A 36 -23.74 12.24 -9.88
C ASN A 36 -23.50 12.61 -11.36
N GLU A 37 -22.57 11.92 -12.03
CA GLU A 37 -22.27 12.15 -13.46
C GLU A 37 -23.24 11.41 -14.40
N GLY A 38 -24.04 10.48 -13.88
CA GLY A 38 -24.99 9.67 -14.68
C GLY A 38 -24.34 8.56 -15.50
N ALA A 39 -23.06 8.24 -15.26
CA ALA A 39 -22.33 7.19 -15.94
C ALA A 39 -21.30 6.53 -15.02
N THR A 40 -21.08 5.21 -15.18
CA THR A 40 -20.07 4.49 -14.38
C THR A 40 -18.66 4.98 -14.71
N ALA A 41 -18.00 5.61 -13.74
CA ALA A 41 -16.68 6.22 -13.89
C ALA A 41 -15.63 5.47 -13.05
N THR A 42 -15.30 4.24 -13.46
CA THR A 42 -14.34 3.40 -12.70
C THR A 42 -12.96 4.05 -12.56
N GLY A 43 -12.56 4.92 -13.48
CA GLY A 43 -11.27 5.62 -13.46
C GLY A 43 -11.16 6.77 -12.44
N VAL A 44 -12.25 7.18 -11.78
CA VAL A 44 -12.22 8.36 -10.88
C VAL A 44 -11.43 8.15 -9.59
N VAL A 45 -11.20 6.91 -9.16
CA VAL A 45 -10.38 6.59 -7.99
C VAL A 45 -9.52 5.35 -8.23
N THR A 46 -8.37 5.25 -7.57
CA THR A 46 -7.54 4.03 -7.55
C THR A 46 -7.73 3.24 -6.25
N GLY A 47 -7.18 2.02 -6.16
CA GLY A 47 -7.28 1.21 -4.93
C GLY A 47 -8.67 0.59 -4.67
N LYS A 48 -9.53 0.54 -5.69
CA LYS A 48 -10.84 -0.14 -5.66
C LYS A 48 -10.72 -1.66 -5.44
N PRO A 49 -11.80 -2.34 -5.03
CA PRO A 49 -11.88 -3.80 -5.07
C PRO A 49 -11.70 -4.33 -6.50
N ILE A 50 -11.21 -5.57 -6.65
CA ILE A 50 -11.02 -6.19 -7.97
C ILE A 50 -12.33 -6.21 -8.77
N ALA A 51 -13.45 -6.51 -8.11
CA ALA A 51 -14.79 -6.53 -8.72
C ALA A 51 -15.21 -5.19 -9.34
N LEU A 52 -14.57 -4.08 -8.96
CA LEU A 52 -14.86 -2.72 -9.46
C LEU A 52 -13.70 -2.15 -10.29
N GLY A 53 -12.86 -3.00 -10.89
CA GLY A 53 -11.72 -2.57 -11.70
C GLY A 53 -10.49 -2.18 -10.88
N GLY A 54 -10.33 -2.76 -9.68
CA GLY A 54 -9.10 -2.70 -8.90
C GLY A 54 -7.99 -3.59 -9.48
N SER A 55 -6.73 -3.21 -9.27
CA SER A 55 -5.58 -4.02 -9.71
C SER A 55 -5.23 -5.11 -8.70
N LEU A 56 -4.97 -6.32 -9.19
CA LEU A 56 -4.26 -7.35 -8.44
C LEU A 56 -2.92 -6.81 -7.93
N GLY A 57 -2.52 -7.22 -6.73
CA GLY A 57 -1.25 -6.81 -6.12
C GLY A 57 -1.21 -5.38 -5.56
N ARG A 58 -2.22 -4.52 -5.79
CA ARG A 58 -2.22 -3.12 -5.31
C ARG A 58 -2.00 -3.00 -3.80
N ARG A 59 -2.61 -3.88 -3.01
CA ARG A 59 -2.46 -3.90 -1.54
C ARG A 59 -0.99 -4.11 -1.12
N GLU A 60 -0.25 -4.90 -1.87
CA GLU A 60 1.13 -5.29 -1.55
C GLU A 60 2.16 -4.41 -2.25
N ALA A 61 1.74 -3.60 -3.23
CA ALA A 61 2.63 -2.85 -4.10
C ALA A 61 3.64 -1.98 -3.34
N THR A 62 3.19 -1.22 -2.34
CA THR A 62 4.07 -0.32 -1.58
C THR A 62 5.09 -1.09 -0.74
N GLY A 63 4.66 -2.13 0.00
CA GLY A 63 5.58 -2.95 0.78
C GLY A 63 6.58 -3.73 -0.10
N ARG A 64 6.14 -4.18 -1.28
CA ARG A 64 7.02 -4.76 -2.31
C ARG A 64 8.02 -3.74 -2.84
N GLY A 65 7.60 -2.50 -3.05
CA GLY A 65 8.49 -1.40 -3.43
C GLY A 65 9.62 -1.21 -2.42
N VAL A 66 9.30 -1.17 -1.11
CA VAL A 66 10.30 -1.07 -0.03
C VAL A 66 11.31 -2.22 -0.10
N PHE A 67 10.84 -3.46 -0.29
CA PHE A 67 11.72 -4.61 -0.45
C PHE A 67 12.63 -4.50 -1.67
N VAL A 68 12.08 -4.11 -2.83
CA VAL A 68 12.85 -3.99 -4.09
C VAL A 68 13.95 -2.95 -3.96
N VAL A 69 13.61 -1.72 -3.54
CA VAL A 69 14.61 -0.65 -3.42
C VAL A 69 15.60 -0.91 -2.28
N GLY A 70 15.15 -1.51 -1.18
CA GLY A 70 16.01 -1.89 -0.07
C GLY A 70 17.01 -3.00 -0.44
N SER A 71 16.59 -3.96 -1.26
CA SER A 71 17.48 -5.02 -1.76
C SER A 71 18.52 -4.49 -2.75
N GLU A 72 18.14 -3.56 -3.62
CA GLU A 72 19.09 -2.89 -4.52
C GLU A 72 20.06 -1.97 -3.76
N ALA A 73 19.59 -1.27 -2.74
CA ALA A 73 20.48 -0.51 -1.84
C ALA A 73 21.46 -1.43 -1.10
N ALA A 74 20.99 -2.57 -0.57
CA ALA A 74 21.83 -3.56 0.08
C ALA A 74 22.91 -4.10 -0.88
N ARG A 75 22.55 -4.43 -2.13
CA ARG A 75 23.49 -4.82 -3.20
C ARG A 75 24.58 -3.77 -3.41
N ASN A 76 24.19 -2.50 -3.55
CA ASN A 76 25.14 -1.40 -3.78
C ASN A 76 26.08 -1.17 -2.59
N LEU A 77 25.65 -1.51 -1.37
CA LEU A 77 26.44 -1.40 -0.14
C LEU A 77 27.23 -2.68 0.20
N GLY A 78 27.13 -3.74 -0.62
CA GLY A 78 27.77 -5.03 -0.34
C GLY A 78 27.16 -5.79 0.85
N ILE A 79 25.89 -5.52 1.18
CA ILE A 79 25.15 -6.20 2.24
C ILE A 79 24.37 -7.36 1.63
N ASP A 80 24.64 -8.59 2.06
CA ASP A 80 23.81 -9.75 1.71
C ASP A 80 22.48 -9.66 2.47
N VAL A 81 21.36 -9.63 1.73
CA VAL A 81 20.01 -9.66 2.31
C VAL A 81 19.78 -10.94 3.09
N LYS A 82 20.38 -12.06 2.66
CA LYS A 82 20.27 -13.33 3.37
C LYS A 82 21.04 -13.24 4.68
N GLY A 83 20.33 -13.43 5.79
CA GLY A 83 20.87 -13.28 7.14
C GLY A 83 20.95 -11.83 7.63
N ALA A 84 20.63 -10.84 6.80
CA ALA A 84 20.55 -9.44 7.23
C ALA A 84 19.53 -9.27 8.36
N ARG A 85 19.83 -8.39 9.31
CA ARG A 85 18.92 -8.06 10.41
C ARG A 85 18.07 -6.87 10.00
N ILE A 86 16.75 -7.04 10.03
CA ILE A 86 15.77 -6.04 9.63
C ILE A 86 14.97 -5.59 10.86
N VAL A 87 14.79 -4.29 10.99
CA VAL A 87 13.91 -3.66 11.98
C VAL A 87 12.81 -2.92 11.23
N VAL A 88 11.56 -3.10 11.63
CA VAL A 88 10.41 -2.51 10.95
C VAL A 88 9.64 -1.60 11.90
N GLN A 89 9.42 -0.36 11.47
CA GLN A 89 8.57 0.59 12.15
C GLN A 89 7.21 0.67 11.44
N GLY A 90 6.13 0.42 12.16
CA GLY A 90 4.76 0.34 11.66
C GLY A 90 4.46 -1.00 10.96
N PHE A 91 3.58 -1.81 11.55
CA PHE A 91 3.22 -3.13 11.04
C PHE A 91 1.85 -3.19 10.35
N GLY A 92 1.50 -2.14 9.62
CA GLY A 92 0.30 -2.07 8.78
C GLY A 92 0.50 -2.71 7.39
N ASN A 93 -0.28 -2.30 6.39
CA ASN A 93 -0.22 -2.84 5.02
C ASN A 93 1.19 -2.80 4.41
N VAL A 94 1.95 -1.71 4.62
CA VAL A 94 3.29 -1.56 4.04
C VAL A 94 4.33 -2.39 4.79
N GLY A 95 4.47 -2.15 6.10
CA GLY A 95 5.53 -2.77 6.90
C GLY A 95 5.39 -4.28 7.01
N SER A 96 4.18 -4.82 7.14
CA SER A 96 3.96 -6.27 7.19
C SER A 96 4.34 -6.98 5.89
N VAL A 97 4.02 -6.38 4.73
CA VAL A 97 4.39 -6.92 3.42
C VAL A 97 5.90 -6.82 3.20
N ALA A 98 6.52 -5.69 3.55
CA ALA A 98 7.97 -5.53 3.45
C ALA A 98 8.71 -6.54 4.35
N ALA A 99 8.29 -6.67 5.61
CA ALA A 99 8.85 -7.62 6.57
C ALA A 99 8.79 -9.06 6.05
N LYS A 100 7.62 -9.46 5.53
CA LYS A 100 7.41 -10.79 4.93
C LYS A 100 8.36 -11.02 3.75
N LEU A 101 8.46 -10.07 2.82
CA LEU A 101 9.32 -10.24 1.63
C LEU A 101 10.81 -10.32 1.98
N PHE A 102 11.27 -9.52 2.96
CA PHE A 102 12.63 -9.64 3.47
C PHE A 102 12.87 -10.99 4.15
N GLN A 103 11.92 -11.48 4.95
CA GLN A 103 11.99 -12.78 5.58
C GLN A 103 12.01 -13.93 4.55
N ASP A 104 11.16 -13.86 3.52
CA ASP A 104 11.10 -14.82 2.41
C ASP A 104 12.43 -14.83 1.61
N ALA A 105 13.12 -13.67 1.53
CA ALA A 105 14.46 -13.55 0.95
C ALA A 105 15.60 -14.02 1.88
N GLY A 106 15.28 -14.53 3.07
CA GLY A 106 16.23 -15.08 4.02
C GLY A 106 16.81 -14.09 5.03
N ALA A 107 16.30 -12.85 5.08
CA ALA A 107 16.63 -11.91 6.14
C ALA A 107 15.95 -12.30 7.47
N LYS A 108 16.42 -11.72 8.58
CA LYS A 108 15.85 -11.89 9.93
C LYS A 108 15.19 -10.60 10.37
N VAL A 109 13.86 -10.59 10.48
CA VAL A 109 13.13 -9.49 11.10
C VAL A 109 13.26 -9.62 12.62
N ILE A 110 14.16 -8.84 13.21
CA ILE A 110 14.54 -8.96 14.64
C ILE A 110 13.75 -8.04 15.55
N ALA A 111 13.14 -6.98 15.01
CA ALA A 111 12.31 -6.07 15.80
C ALA A 111 11.19 -5.47 14.96
N VAL A 112 10.03 -5.29 15.60
CA VAL A 112 8.89 -4.57 15.03
C VAL A 112 8.34 -3.62 16.07
N GLN A 113 8.13 -2.36 15.69
CA GLN A 113 7.48 -1.34 16.52
C GLN A 113 6.18 -0.88 15.87
N ASP A 114 5.12 -0.72 16.65
CA ASP A 114 3.90 -0.02 16.24
C ASP A 114 3.35 0.86 17.37
N HIS A 115 2.18 1.47 17.18
CA HIS A 115 1.55 2.35 18.17
C HIS A 115 1.30 1.69 19.54
N LYS A 116 1.34 0.36 19.66
CA LYS A 116 1.13 -0.38 20.91
C LYS A 116 2.44 -0.70 21.63
N GLY A 117 3.58 -0.58 20.98
CA GLY A 117 4.89 -0.84 21.58
C GLY A 117 5.87 -1.48 20.60
N ILE A 118 6.89 -2.14 21.15
CA ILE A 118 7.95 -2.82 20.41
C ILE A 118 8.09 -4.27 20.86
N VAL A 119 8.29 -5.16 19.89
CA VAL A 119 8.67 -6.56 20.12
C VAL A 119 10.04 -6.78 19.50
N PHE A 120 10.92 -7.47 20.22
CA PHE A 120 12.29 -7.76 19.81
C PHE A 120 12.62 -9.26 20.04
N ASN A 121 13.24 -9.89 19.05
CA ASN A 121 13.78 -11.24 19.12
C ASN A 121 15.09 -11.32 18.30
N GLY A 122 16.21 -11.46 19.00
CA GLY A 122 17.58 -11.31 18.46
C GLY A 122 18.25 -12.62 18.06
#